data_AF-A0A7S3I825-F1
#
_entry.id   AF-A0A7S3I825-F1
#
_cell.length_a   1.000
_cell.length_b   1.000
_cell.length_c   1.000
_cell.angle_alpha   90.00
_cell.angle_beta   90.00
_cell.angle_gamma   90.00
#
_symmetry.space_group_name_H-M   'P 1'
#
loop_
_entity.id
_entity.type
_entity.pdbx_description
1 polymer ?
#
loop_
_entity_poly.entity_id
_entity_poly.type
_entity_poly.pdbx_seq_one_letter_code
_entity_poly.pdbx_strand_id
1 'polypeptide(L)'
;FRKLPAPLAYHFVARSVPGQDQGGLAAIETGEQSAAGKIPRGLLEQHITVFDLKRLESYSKNLVDFHLIMDLVPTLAKLHFLVLPVGSVQLSYVQAATLTGMGLQYKTIDQLTGDLGLQANQLLPLFNKAIRKFTRLIKEVFEFEISQEMNQ
;
A
#
# COMPACT_ATOMS: atom_id res chain seq x y z
N PHE A 1 -13.06 15.34 2.42
CA PHE A 1 -11.92 14.59 1.85
C PHE A 1 -11.50 15.03 0.46
N ARG A 2 -12.41 15.17 -0.53
CA ARG A 2 -12.02 15.37 -1.94
C ARG A 2 -11.26 16.67 -2.26
N LYS A 3 -11.47 17.74 -1.49
CA LYS A 3 -10.81 19.05 -1.67
C LYS A 3 -9.54 19.25 -0.83
N LEU A 4 -9.19 18.29 0.04
CA LEU A 4 -8.03 18.42 0.91
C LEU A 4 -6.76 17.96 0.18
N PRO A 5 -5.61 18.64 0.36
CA PRO A 5 -4.31 18.13 -0.07
C PRO A 5 -4.07 16.71 0.44
N ALA A 6 -3.52 15.84 -0.39
CA ALA A 6 -3.25 14.43 -0.04
C ALA A 6 -2.46 14.24 1.28
N PRO A 7 -1.45 15.07 1.62
CA PRO A 7 -0.75 14.98 2.90
C PRO A 7 -1.66 15.20 4.11
N LEU A 8 -2.55 16.20 4.04
CA LEU A 8 -3.50 16.51 5.11
C LEU A 8 -4.59 15.43 5.25
N ALA A 9 -5.02 14.87 4.12
CA ALA A 9 -5.96 13.76 4.13
C ALA A 9 -5.36 12.52 4.78
N TYR A 10 -4.10 12.20 4.48
CA TYR A 10 -3.38 11.12 5.15
C TYR A 10 -3.32 11.35 6.67
N HIS A 11 -2.98 12.56 7.12
CA HIS A 11 -2.94 12.86 8.55
C HIS A 11 -4.30 12.65 9.24
N PHE A 12 -5.40 12.98 8.57
CA PHE A 12 -6.74 12.73 9.11
C PHE A 12 -7.08 11.24 9.18
N VAL A 13 -6.71 10.48 8.14
CA VAL A 13 -6.91 9.01 8.11
C VAL A 13 -6.05 8.35 9.18
N ALA A 14 -4.76 8.67 9.28
CA ALA A 14 -3.84 8.10 10.26
C ALA A 14 -4.33 8.32 11.70
N ARG A 15 -4.87 9.50 12.01
CA ARG A 15 -5.47 9.80 13.33
C ARG A 15 -6.76 9.02 13.60
N SER A 16 -7.49 8.64 12.55
CA SER A 16 -8.74 7.88 12.67
C SER A 16 -8.51 6.38 12.78
N VAL A 17 -7.32 5.88 12.41
CA VAL A 17 -6.96 4.47 12.49
C VAL A 17 -6.37 4.19 13.88
N PRO A 18 -7.03 3.38 14.73
CA PRO A 18 -6.52 3.06 16.05
C PRO A 18 -5.17 2.33 15.95
N GLY A 19 -4.14 2.86 16.61
CA GLY A 19 -2.79 2.28 16.65
C GLY A 19 -1.77 2.88 15.67
N GLN A 20 -2.15 3.84 14.81
CA GLN A 20 -1.21 4.56 13.92
C GLN A 20 -0.65 5.86 14.53
N ASP A 21 -0.94 6.17 15.80
CA ASP A 21 -0.43 7.34 16.52
C ASP A 21 1.07 7.21 16.85
N GLN A 22 1.93 7.39 15.85
CA GLN A 22 3.24 7.98 16.04
C GLN A 22 3.51 8.99 14.92
N GLY A 23 3.56 10.25 15.34
CA GLY A 23 3.85 11.40 14.52
C GLY A 23 5.16 11.26 13.74
N GLY A 24 5.24 12.00 12.64
CA GLY A 24 6.41 12.02 11.80
C GLY A 24 7.71 12.28 12.56
N LEU A 25 8.78 11.69 12.01
CA LEU A 25 10.21 11.92 12.28
C LEU A 25 10.98 10.89 13.11
N ALA A 26 10.39 9.79 13.58
CA ALA A 26 11.16 8.74 14.26
C ALA A 26 10.69 7.32 13.93
N ALA A 27 11.14 6.78 12.81
CA ALA A 27 11.21 5.33 12.61
C ALA A 27 12.31 5.00 11.61
N ILE A 28 13.54 5.27 12.05
CA ILE A 28 14.70 4.50 11.62
C ILE A 28 14.43 3.07 12.09
N GLU A 29 14.44 2.14 11.13
CA GLU A 29 14.79 0.73 11.29
C GLU A 29 14.25 0.06 12.55
N THR A 30 13.04 -0.48 12.48
CA THR A 30 12.64 -1.54 13.41
C THR A 30 12.04 -2.70 12.62
N GLY A 31 12.90 -3.70 12.42
CA GLY A 31 12.63 -5.09 12.12
C GLY A 31 11.52 -5.41 11.13
N GLU A 32 11.91 -5.96 9.97
CA GLU A 32 11.08 -6.88 9.19
C GLU A 32 10.74 -8.13 10.05
N GLN A 33 9.88 -7.99 11.07
CA GLN A 33 9.21 -9.15 11.64
C GLN A 33 8.11 -9.51 10.67
N SER A 34 8.27 -10.64 9.97
CA SER A 34 7.36 -11.08 8.92
C SER A 34 5.93 -11.13 9.46
N ALA A 35 5.12 -10.15 9.05
CA ALA A 35 3.71 -10.04 9.41
C ALA A 35 2.86 -11.16 8.78
N ALA A 36 3.46 -11.96 7.89
CA ALA A 36 2.81 -13.02 7.13
C ALA A 36 2.12 -14.06 8.02
N GLY A 37 2.73 -14.43 9.15
CA GLY A 37 2.14 -15.41 10.07
C GLY A 37 0.91 -14.90 10.85
N LYS A 38 0.61 -13.59 10.80
CA LYS A 38 -0.54 -12.99 11.50
C LYS A 38 -1.71 -12.66 10.58
N ILE A 39 -1.51 -12.69 9.26
CA ILE A 39 -2.53 -12.29 8.27
C ILE A 39 -3.09 -13.57 7.64
N PRO A 40 -4.37 -13.92 7.86
CA PRO A 40 -4.97 -15.07 7.21
C PRO A 40 -5.13 -14.81 5.70
N ARG A 41 -4.74 -15.75 4.84
CA ARG A 41 -4.88 -15.62 3.38
C ARG A 41 -6.32 -15.42 2.95
N GLY A 42 -7.27 -16.09 3.61
CA GLY A 42 -8.70 -15.94 3.31
C GLY A 42 -9.19 -14.50 3.42
N LEU A 43 -8.52 -13.66 4.24
CA LEU A 43 -8.81 -12.23 4.29
C LEU A 43 -8.26 -11.49 3.06
N LEU A 44 -7.08 -11.87 2.57
CA LEU A 44 -6.50 -11.29 1.36
C LEU A 44 -7.26 -11.72 0.10
N GLU A 45 -7.68 -12.99 0.00
CA GLU A 45 -8.41 -13.52 -1.16
C GLU A 45 -9.80 -12.88 -1.35
N GLN A 46 -10.40 -12.37 -0.29
CA GLN A 46 -11.64 -11.59 -0.38
C GLN A 46 -11.46 -10.25 -1.11
N HIS A 47 -10.23 -9.75 -1.19
CA HIS A 47 -9.92 -8.43 -1.74
C HIS A 47 -9.02 -8.47 -2.97
N ILE A 48 -8.14 -9.46 -3.10
CA ILE A 48 -7.14 -9.56 -4.17
C ILE A 48 -7.12 -10.97 -4.73
N THR A 49 -7.23 -11.08 -6.05
CA THR A 49 -7.10 -12.36 -6.75
C THR A 49 -5.65 -12.66 -7.13
N VAL A 50 -5.35 -13.92 -7.46
CA VAL A 50 -4.04 -14.32 -7.99
C VAL A 50 -3.70 -13.59 -9.30
N PHE A 51 -4.71 -13.25 -10.11
CA PHE A 51 -4.51 -12.46 -11.34
C PHE A 51 -4.10 -11.02 -11.02
N ASP A 52 -4.70 -10.42 -9.99
CA ASP A 52 -4.33 -9.09 -9.53
C ASP A 52 -2.91 -9.07 -8.94
N LEU A 53 -2.52 -10.11 -8.20
CA LEU A 53 -1.14 -10.26 -7.74
C LEU A 53 -0.15 -10.28 -8.92
N LYS A 54 -0.45 -11.00 -9.99
CA LYS A 54 0.38 -11.00 -11.22
C LYS A 54 0.46 -9.60 -11.86
N ARG A 55 -0.65 -8.85 -11.89
CA ARG A 55 -0.66 -7.45 -12.41
C ARG A 55 0.23 -6.55 -11.55
N LEU A 56 0.11 -6.64 -10.23
CA LEU A 56 0.94 -5.89 -9.28
C LEU A 56 2.42 -6.27 -9.41
N GLU A 57 2.74 -7.55 -9.63
CA GLU A 57 4.09 -8.01 -9.92
C GLU A 57 4.65 -7.40 -11.20
N SER A 58 3.92 -7.48 -12.32
CA SER A 58 4.38 -6.93 -13.58
C SER A 58 4.64 -5.43 -13.46
N TYR A 59 3.77 -4.70 -12.75
CA TYR A 59 4.00 -3.27 -12.49
C TYR A 59 5.22 -3.04 -11.59
N SER A 60 5.34 -3.81 -10.52
CA SER A 60 6.46 -3.72 -9.58
C SER A 60 7.81 -3.94 -10.26
N LYS A 61 7.85 -4.77 -11.31
CA LYS A 61 9.04 -5.05 -12.13
C LYS A 61 9.24 -4.04 -13.28
N ASN A 62 8.43 -2.98 -13.34
CA ASN A 62 8.42 -1.98 -14.41
C ASN A 62 8.17 -2.58 -15.81
N LEU A 63 7.48 -3.71 -15.90
CA LEU A 63 7.16 -4.38 -17.18
C LEU A 63 5.90 -3.79 -17.84
N VAL A 64 5.09 -3.09 -17.07
CA VAL A 64 3.80 -2.52 -17.49
C VAL A 64 3.63 -1.14 -16.86
N ASP A 65 2.77 -0.33 -17.48
CA ASP A 65 2.45 1.01 -17.01
C ASP A 65 1.50 1.00 -15.79
N PHE A 66 1.53 2.06 -14.98
CA PHE A 66 0.71 2.19 -13.76
C PHE A 66 -0.80 2.17 -14.04
N HIS A 67 -1.24 2.56 -15.25
CA HIS A 67 -2.66 2.49 -15.62
C HIS A 67 -3.22 1.07 -15.49
N LEU A 68 -2.38 0.02 -15.63
CA LEU A 68 -2.80 -1.37 -15.49
C LEU A 68 -3.19 -1.75 -14.07
N ILE A 69 -2.79 -0.99 -13.04
CA ILE A 69 -3.10 -1.34 -11.64
C ILE A 69 -4.00 -0.32 -10.96
N MET A 70 -4.44 0.74 -11.66
CA MET A 70 -5.18 1.85 -11.06
C MET A 70 -6.51 1.43 -10.43
N ASP A 71 -7.18 0.42 -11.00
CA ASP A 71 -8.39 -0.20 -10.45
C ASP A 71 -8.15 -0.92 -9.11
N LEU A 72 -6.91 -1.37 -8.86
CA LEU A 72 -6.52 -2.07 -7.63
C LEU A 72 -6.11 -1.11 -6.51
N VAL A 73 -5.73 0.13 -6.84
CA VAL A 73 -5.23 1.11 -5.87
C VAL A 73 -6.23 1.44 -4.75
N PRO A 74 -7.54 1.66 -5.04
CA PRO A 74 -8.53 1.87 -3.98
C PRO A 74 -8.65 0.68 -3.05
N THR A 75 -8.55 -0.55 -3.57
CA THR A 75 -8.59 -1.78 -2.78
C THR A 75 -7.35 -1.91 -1.90
N LEU A 76 -6.16 -1.65 -2.43
CA LEU A 76 -4.91 -1.63 -1.66
C LEU A 76 -4.93 -0.58 -0.55
N ALA A 77 -5.48 0.60 -0.81
CA ALA A 77 -5.62 1.64 0.20
C ALA A 77 -6.58 1.19 1.33
N LYS A 78 -7.74 0.63 0.98
CA LYS A 78 -8.68 0.08 1.98
C LYS A 78 -8.05 -1.04 2.80
N LEU A 79 -7.36 -1.97 2.14
CA LEU A 79 -6.64 -3.05 2.81
C LEU A 79 -5.64 -2.49 3.82
N HIS A 80 -4.82 -1.53 3.42
CA HIS A 80 -3.80 -0.94 4.29
C HIS A 80 -4.37 -0.22 5.51
N PHE A 81 -5.42 0.60 5.33
CA PHE A 81 -5.93 1.46 6.39
C PHE A 81 -7.01 0.82 7.26
N LEU A 82 -7.73 -0.21 6.77
CA LEU A 82 -8.89 -0.77 7.46
C LEU A 82 -8.74 -2.24 7.84
N VAL A 83 -8.00 -3.02 7.06
CA VAL A 83 -8.02 -4.50 7.16
C VAL A 83 -6.72 -5.04 7.72
N LEU A 84 -5.58 -4.55 7.23
CA LEU A 84 -4.27 -5.04 7.62
C LEU A 84 -3.89 -4.52 9.02
N PRO A 85 -3.25 -5.38 9.85
CA PRO A 85 -2.67 -4.93 11.11
C PRO A 85 -1.69 -3.77 10.90
N VAL A 86 -1.69 -2.82 11.83
CA VAL A 86 -0.74 -1.70 11.81
C VAL A 86 0.69 -2.25 11.79
N GLY A 87 1.52 -1.71 10.88
CA GLY A 87 2.90 -2.15 10.69
C GLY A 87 3.09 -3.26 9.66
N SER A 88 2.03 -3.86 9.10
CA SER A 88 2.16 -4.91 8.07
C SER A 88 2.84 -4.42 6.79
N VAL A 89 2.59 -3.17 6.41
CA VAL A 89 3.29 -2.49 5.31
C VAL A 89 3.80 -1.15 5.80
N GLN A 90 5.12 -1.03 5.91
CA GLN A 90 5.78 0.22 6.29
C GLN A 90 5.89 1.11 5.05
N LEU A 91 5.13 2.21 4.99
CA LEU A 91 5.19 3.19 3.91
C LEU A 91 5.88 4.47 4.42
N SER A 92 6.71 5.09 3.57
CA SER A 92 7.17 6.45 3.89
C SER A 92 6.00 7.43 3.86
N TYR A 93 6.17 8.59 4.48
CA TYR A 93 5.13 9.64 4.51
C TYR A 93 4.57 9.95 3.11
N VAL A 94 5.46 10.17 2.13
CA VAL A 94 5.06 10.47 0.75
C VAL A 94 4.37 9.27 0.09
N GLN A 95 4.82 8.03 0.37
CA GLN A 95 4.17 6.83 -0.15
C GLN A 95 2.74 6.68 0.37
N ALA A 96 2.54 6.88 1.68
CA ALA A 96 1.23 6.78 2.31
C ALA A 96 0.29 7.92 1.87
N ALA A 97 0.81 9.14 1.74
CA ALA A 97 0.06 10.27 1.19
C ALA A 97 -0.35 10.02 -0.28
N THR A 98 0.55 9.47 -1.10
CA THR A 98 0.26 9.11 -2.50
C THR A 98 -0.82 8.03 -2.57
N LEU A 99 -0.71 6.97 -1.77
CA LEU A 99 -1.72 5.91 -1.69
C LEU A 99 -3.09 6.44 -1.24
N THR A 100 -3.10 7.35 -0.28
CA THR A 100 -4.33 8.03 0.20
C THR A 100 -4.95 8.88 -0.92
N GLY A 101 -4.13 9.66 -1.61
CA GLY A 101 -4.56 10.53 -2.68
C GLY A 101 -5.14 9.78 -3.88
N MET A 102 -4.44 8.75 -4.35
CA MET A 102 -4.91 7.94 -5.49
C MET A 102 -6.03 6.98 -5.09
N GLY A 103 -5.91 6.30 -3.95
CA GLY A 103 -6.83 5.24 -3.55
C GLY A 103 -8.11 5.72 -2.85
N LEU A 104 -8.00 6.67 -1.91
CA LEU A 104 -9.15 7.14 -1.13
C LEU A 104 -9.75 8.44 -1.66
N GLN A 105 -8.93 9.35 -2.20
CA GLN A 105 -9.41 10.62 -2.76
C GLN A 105 -9.68 10.57 -4.26
N TYR A 106 -9.24 9.53 -4.96
CA TYR A 106 -9.33 9.37 -6.42
C TYR A 106 -8.77 10.57 -7.20
N LYS A 107 -7.63 11.10 -6.72
CA LYS A 107 -6.91 12.19 -7.38
C LYS A 107 -6.06 11.68 -8.54
N THR A 108 -5.91 12.52 -9.56
CA THR A 108 -4.96 12.26 -10.66
C THR A 108 -3.52 12.49 -10.20
N ILE A 109 -2.56 11.95 -10.96
CA ILE A 109 -1.14 12.18 -10.71
C ILE A 109 -0.84 13.69 -10.73
N ASP A 110 -1.38 14.44 -11.68
CA ASP A 110 -1.14 15.89 -11.79
C ASP A 110 -1.69 16.69 -10.60
N GLN A 111 -2.77 16.22 -9.98
CA GLN A 111 -3.27 16.83 -8.74
C GLN A 111 -2.36 16.51 -7.55
N LEU A 112 -1.79 15.30 -7.53
CA LEU A 112 -0.90 14.85 -6.46
C LEU A 112 0.48 15.48 -6.53
N THR A 113 1.00 15.73 -7.73
CA THR A 113 2.24 16.49 -7.92
C THR A 113 2.11 17.90 -7.34
N GLY A 114 0.97 18.57 -7.57
CA GLY A 114 0.65 19.86 -6.95
C GLY A 114 0.51 19.79 -5.43
N ASP A 115 -0.19 18.79 -4.89
CA ASP A 115 -0.38 18.63 -3.44
C ASP A 115 0.92 18.33 -2.68
N LEU A 116 1.82 17.56 -3.29
CA LEU A 116 3.06 17.09 -2.67
C LEU A 116 4.27 17.98 -3.00
N GLY A 117 4.14 18.90 -3.96
CA GLY A 117 5.25 19.71 -4.47
C GLY A 117 6.32 18.87 -5.18
N LEU A 118 5.93 17.74 -5.78
CA LEU A 118 6.82 16.79 -6.45
C LEU A 118 6.51 16.71 -7.94
N GLN A 119 7.51 16.36 -8.75
CA GLN A 119 7.30 16.08 -10.16
C GLN A 119 6.79 14.64 -10.38
N ALA A 120 6.07 14.38 -11.47
CA ALA A 120 5.50 13.05 -11.76
C ALA A 120 6.57 11.96 -11.88
N ASN A 121 7.75 12.30 -12.42
CA ASN A 121 8.93 11.45 -12.52
C ASN A 121 9.50 11.01 -11.14
N GLN A 122 9.18 11.72 -10.05
CA GLN A 122 9.56 11.37 -8.68
C GLN A 122 8.42 10.65 -7.95
N LEU A 123 7.17 11.05 -8.21
CA LEU A 123 5.98 10.47 -7.59
C LEU A 123 5.77 9.01 -8.03
N LEU A 124 5.87 8.73 -9.32
CA LEU A 124 5.65 7.40 -9.89
C LEU A 124 6.63 6.33 -9.33
N PRO A 125 7.94 6.59 -9.22
CA PRO A 125 8.86 5.66 -8.56
C PRO A 125 8.54 5.41 -7.08
N LEU A 126 8.11 6.44 -6.34
CA LEU A 126 7.72 6.29 -4.94
C LEU A 126 6.46 5.43 -4.81
N PHE A 127 5.49 5.65 -5.70
CA PHE A 127 4.30 4.81 -5.81
C PHE A 127 4.65 3.36 -6.17
N ASN A 128 5.52 3.13 -7.15
CA ASN A 128 6.00 1.78 -7.49
C ASN A 128 6.69 1.09 -6.30
N LYS A 129 7.52 1.81 -5.53
CA LYS A 129 8.12 1.29 -4.30
C LYS A 129 7.07 0.90 -3.26
N ALA A 130 5.96 1.64 -3.15
CA ALA A 130 4.85 1.25 -2.27
C ALA A 130 4.19 -0.04 -2.75
N ILE A 131 3.88 -0.15 -4.05
CA ILE A 131 3.28 -1.36 -4.63
C ILE A 131 4.18 -2.58 -4.44
N ARG A 132 5.51 -2.46 -4.63
CA ARG A 132 6.47 -3.54 -4.34
C ARG A 132 6.33 -4.11 -2.93
N LYS A 133 6.10 -3.24 -1.92
CA LYS A 133 5.93 -3.68 -0.53
C LYS A 133 4.62 -4.45 -0.34
N PHE A 134 3.53 -4.01 -0.95
CA PHE A 134 2.27 -4.76 -0.95
C PHE A 134 2.42 -6.12 -1.65
N THR A 135 3.02 -6.15 -2.84
CA THR A 135 3.26 -7.38 -3.58
C THR A 135 4.08 -8.37 -2.76
N ARG A 136 5.13 -7.92 -2.07
CA ARG A 136 5.95 -8.76 -1.20
C ARG A 136 5.13 -9.32 -0.04
N LEU A 137 4.37 -8.49 0.68
CA LEU A 137 3.53 -8.94 1.79
C LEU A 137 2.52 -10.00 1.35
N ILE A 138 1.81 -9.74 0.24
CA ILE A 138 0.80 -10.67 -0.27
C ILE A 138 1.46 -12.01 -0.63
N LYS A 139 2.60 -12.00 -1.32
CA LYS A 139 3.35 -13.23 -1.62
C LYS A 139 3.74 -14.00 -0.38
N GLU A 140 4.32 -13.33 0.60
CA GLU A 140 4.76 -13.97 1.85
C GLU A 140 3.58 -14.68 2.56
N VAL A 141 2.38 -14.08 2.56
CA VAL A 141 1.17 -14.71 3.13
C VAL A 141 0.75 -15.95 2.32
N PHE A 142 0.73 -15.87 1.00
CA PHE A 142 0.37 -17.01 0.14
C PHE A 142 1.39 -18.14 0.24
N GLU A 143 2.70 -17.84 0.26
CA GLU A 143 3.78 -18.82 0.40
C GLU A 143 3.77 -19.49 1.77
N PHE A 144 3.48 -18.73 2.83
CA PHE A 144 3.35 -19.26 4.19
C PHE A 144 2.24 -20.30 4.28
N GLU A 145 1.08 -20.04 3.70
CA GLU A 145 -0.05 -20.98 3.74
C GLU A 145 0.22 -22.26 2.95
N ILE A 146 0.78 -22.15 1.74
CA ILE A 146 1.19 -23.33 0.95
C ILE A 146 2.17 -24.20 1.76
N SER A 147 3.10 -23.57 2.46
CA SER A 147 4.06 -24.28 3.31
C SER A 147 3.38 -24.98 4.49
N GLN A 148 2.28 -24.44 5.03
CA GLN A 148 1.50 -25.10 6.08
C GLN A 148 0.69 -26.30 5.53
N GLU A 149 0.07 -26.16 4.35
CA GLU A 149 -0.67 -27.26 3.70
C GLU A 149 0.24 -28.43 3.34
N MET A 150 1.47 -28.16 2.86
CA MET A 150 2.44 -29.21 2.50
C MET A 150 3.02 -29.98 3.71
N ASN A 151 2.91 -29.42 4.92
CA ASN A 151 3.45 -30.00 6.15
C ASN A 151 2.40 -30.75 6.99
N GLN A 152 1.17 -30.86 6.48
CA GLN A 152 0.07 -31.68 7.02
C GLN A 152 -0.04 -33.00 6.28
#